data_AF-A0A6I9WM49-F1
#
_entry.id   AF-A0A6I9WM49-F1
#
_cell.length_a   1.000
_cell.length_b   1.000
_cell.length_c   1.000
_cell.angle_alpha   90.00
_cell.angle_beta   90.00
_cell.angle_gamma   90.00
#
_symmetry.space_group_name_H-M   'P 1'
#
loop_
_entity.id
_entity.type
_entity.pdbx_description
1 polymer ?
#
loop_
_entity_poly.entity_id
_entity_poly.type
_entity_poly.pdbx_seq_one_letter_code
_entity_poly.pdbx_strand_id
1 'polypeptide(L)'
;MMKICVMFILIYYLSNVSLTLLRSNLNKNEELQKKFNKIFNGKYDNKMFLNIDEYEYPRANESLRHLHRQQWLDYYECLKKTYANMRRDRIIYPSALIALEGTSVILECKICISPIEMHMTLIEWHFNRTSESGNTESMLQDTDHIVNSPDNRYIVIYNVKLEQAGIYWCEIENTMGSVYYLYIDCDSETTNVYSNRTSHALQTALENVREYELKIYTTWTTWSPCSACDIVGIKLRYGYCTVSLVKTEQRYLVDKSVSTMNEIRHLEQDIKKGKKKEVRLIPVIENRKTEIMKRYCKKKCQKNIIFEIRDEKGNILESANNSAGIFSMIQNIPKPLASIIHSVIYEKYNKKVKLVCPGTLNADIPIIWRINNKKIIPSLIKLQSNGRIYINPQMQILFESLKFEDTNIYSCWQNNEIAGIIKLNVVGETEFKLNHHIIIIGAIIIISVVLIMFWRAFKKQIPYTTYQ
;
A
#
# COMPACT_ATOMS: atom_id res chain seq x y z
N MET A 1 -78.36 22.81 2.60
CA MET A 1 -77.69 23.91 3.34
C MET A 1 -77.32 23.57 4.80
N MET A 2 -77.91 22.53 5.43
CA MET A 2 -77.65 22.19 6.86
C MET A 2 -76.35 21.43 7.15
N LYS A 3 -75.68 20.84 6.14
CA LYS A 3 -74.43 20.06 6.35
C LYS A 3 -73.15 20.92 6.41
N ILE A 4 -73.19 22.16 5.90
CA ILE A 4 -72.01 23.04 5.87
C ILE A 4 -71.81 23.74 7.22
N CYS A 5 -72.89 24.12 7.93
CA CYS A 5 -72.78 24.75 9.25
C CYS A 5 -72.24 23.81 10.34
N VAL A 6 -72.53 22.51 10.28
CA VAL A 6 -72.06 21.54 11.28
C VAL A 6 -70.54 21.31 11.18
N MET A 7 -69.98 21.36 9.97
CA MET A 7 -68.53 21.22 9.74
C MET A 7 -67.73 22.40 10.29
N PHE A 8 -68.22 23.65 10.16
CA PHE A 8 -67.53 24.81 10.71
C PHE A 8 -67.55 24.84 12.25
N ILE A 9 -68.63 24.36 12.88
CA ILE A 9 -68.73 24.26 14.33
C ILE A 9 -67.77 23.18 14.88
N LEU A 10 -67.63 22.05 14.18
CA LEU A 10 -66.68 20.99 14.54
C LEU A 10 -65.22 21.42 14.38
N ILE A 11 -64.89 22.16 13.31
CA ILE A 11 -63.53 22.70 13.10
C ILE A 11 -63.21 23.75 14.17
N TYR A 12 -64.16 24.61 14.56
CA TYR A 12 -63.98 25.59 15.63
C TYR A 12 -63.81 24.94 17.02
N TYR A 13 -64.52 23.86 17.29
CA TYR A 13 -64.35 23.09 18.54
C TYR A 13 -63.00 22.35 18.57
N LEU A 14 -62.61 21.71 17.48
CA LEU A 14 -61.34 20.96 17.41
C LEU A 14 -60.10 21.86 17.47
N SER A 15 -60.18 23.08 16.92
CA SER A 15 -59.09 24.06 16.98
C SER A 15 -58.97 24.75 18.35
N ASN A 16 -60.08 24.94 19.08
CA ASN A 16 -60.02 25.46 20.45
C ASN A 16 -59.55 24.41 21.47
N VAL A 17 -59.93 23.14 21.31
CA VAL A 17 -59.50 22.06 22.20
C VAL A 17 -57.98 21.82 22.09
N SER A 18 -57.40 21.90 20.88
CA SER A 18 -55.95 21.74 20.70
C SER A 18 -55.15 22.90 21.31
N LEU A 19 -55.67 24.13 21.26
CA LEU A 19 -55.03 25.31 21.84
C LEU A 19 -55.05 25.27 23.39
N THR A 20 -56.14 24.80 23.99
CA THR A 20 -56.23 24.63 25.45
C THR A 20 -55.35 23.49 25.96
N LEU A 21 -55.17 22.41 25.18
CA LEU A 21 -54.27 21.30 25.54
C LEU A 21 -52.79 21.72 25.45
N LEU A 22 -52.43 22.52 24.44
CA LEU A 22 -51.07 23.07 24.28
C LEU A 22 -50.72 24.04 25.43
N ARG A 23 -51.67 24.88 25.85
CA ARG A 23 -51.48 25.85 26.94
C ARG A 23 -51.40 25.18 28.31
N SER A 24 -52.15 24.08 28.51
CA SER A 24 -52.05 23.22 29.69
C SER A 24 -50.66 22.56 29.81
N ASN A 25 -50.09 22.06 28.71
CA ASN A 25 -48.77 21.41 28.71
C ASN A 25 -47.61 22.41 28.88
N LEU A 26 -47.73 23.64 28.37
CA LEU A 26 -46.73 24.70 28.59
C LEU A 26 -46.65 25.14 30.06
N ASN A 27 -47.81 25.33 30.71
CA ASN A 27 -47.84 25.70 32.13
C ASN A 27 -47.33 24.57 33.04
N LYS A 28 -47.58 23.30 32.67
CA LYS A 28 -47.07 22.14 33.42
C LYS A 28 -45.54 22.01 33.32
N ASN A 29 -44.94 22.45 32.22
CA ASN A 29 -43.48 22.45 32.03
C ASN A 29 -42.78 23.58 32.81
N GLU A 30 -43.38 24.77 32.89
CA GLU A 30 -42.89 25.83 33.79
C GLU A 30 -43.01 25.45 35.27
N GLU A 31 -44.09 24.77 35.65
CA GLU A 31 -44.28 24.31 37.02
C GLU A 31 -43.32 23.16 37.39
N LEU A 32 -43.00 22.28 36.42
CA LEU A 32 -41.95 21.27 36.55
C LEU A 32 -40.55 21.89 36.64
N GLN A 33 -40.23 22.92 35.85
CA GLN A 33 -38.96 23.65 35.97
C GLN A 33 -38.84 24.39 37.30
N LYS A 34 -39.93 25.01 37.79
CA LYS A 34 -39.96 25.65 39.11
C LYS A 34 -39.87 24.63 40.24
N LYS A 35 -40.47 23.44 40.11
CA LYS A 35 -40.29 22.33 41.06
C LYS A 35 -38.87 21.76 41.02
N PHE A 36 -38.27 21.60 39.84
CA PHE A 36 -36.86 21.20 39.69
C PHE A 36 -35.94 22.22 40.37
N ASN A 37 -36.05 23.50 40.04
CA ASN A 37 -35.20 24.54 40.64
C ASN A 37 -35.42 24.71 42.15
N LYS A 38 -36.61 24.37 42.66
CA LYS A 38 -36.91 24.39 44.10
C LYS A 38 -36.40 23.14 44.83
N ILE A 39 -36.34 21.98 44.17
CA ILE A 39 -35.81 20.73 44.72
C ILE A 39 -34.26 20.74 44.74
N PHE A 40 -33.62 21.41 43.78
CA PHE A 40 -32.15 21.42 43.64
C PHE A 40 -31.43 22.59 44.32
N ASN A 41 -32.13 23.41 45.13
CA ASN A 41 -31.54 24.52 45.90
C ASN A 41 -30.93 24.08 47.25
N GLY A 42 -30.37 22.88 47.31
CA GLY A 42 -29.70 22.33 48.50
C GLY A 42 -28.42 21.61 48.08
N LYS A 43 -27.29 22.21 48.44
CA LYS A 43 -25.92 21.65 48.43
C LYS A 43 -25.91 20.12 48.44
N TYR A 44 -25.55 19.48 47.32
CA TYR A 44 -24.74 18.27 47.30
C TYR A 44 -24.12 18.08 45.91
N ASP A 45 -22.90 17.55 45.92
CA ASP A 45 -22.03 17.29 44.78
C ASP A 45 -22.73 16.82 43.51
N ASN A 46 -22.31 17.41 42.39
CA ASN A 46 -22.53 16.97 41.01
C ASN A 46 -21.92 15.57 40.75
N LYS A 47 -22.41 14.53 41.42
CA LYS A 47 -22.03 13.12 41.18
C LYS A 47 -23.16 12.28 40.59
N MET A 48 -24.23 12.92 40.10
CA MET A 48 -25.35 12.24 39.46
C MET A 48 -25.56 12.63 37.99
N PHE A 49 -24.62 13.37 37.40
CA PHE A 49 -24.43 13.30 35.96
C PHE A 49 -23.50 12.11 35.72
N LEU A 50 -23.97 11.21 34.87
CA LEU A 50 -23.23 10.15 34.20
C LEU A 50 -21.78 10.60 33.92
N ASN A 51 -20.83 9.67 33.82
CA ASN A 51 -19.54 9.93 33.18
C ASN A 51 -19.79 10.50 31.77
N ILE A 52 -20.05 11.80 31.69
CA ILE A 52 -20.17 12.54 30.45
C ILE A 52 -18.73 12.66 30.02
N ASP A 53 -18.40 11.92 28.97
CA ASP A 53 -17.09 12.00 28.35
C ASP A 53 -16.79 13.49 28.11
N GLU A 54 -15.69 13.99 28.66
CA GLU A 54 -15.27 15.38 28.43
C GLU A 54 -15.02 15.64 26.94
N TYR A 55 -14.81 14.57 26.16
CA TYR A 55 -14.75 14.55 24.70
C TYR A 55 -16.12 14.65 24.01
N GLU A 56 -17.21 14.32 24.68
CA GLU A 56 -18.57 14.52 24.17
C GLU A 56 -19.12 15.90 24.58
N TYR A 57 -18.75 16.38 25.78
CA TYR A 57 -19.16 17.70 26.28
C TYR A 57 -18.03 18.43 27.01
N PRO A 58 -17.23 19.28 26.32
CA PRO A 58 -16.02 19.90 26.87
C PRO A 58 -16.26 21.03 27.88
N ARG A 59 -17.52 21.26 28.30
CA ARG A 59 -17.96 22.27 29.28
C ARG A 59 -17.30 23.64 29.03
N ALA A 60 -16.49 24.13 29.97
CA ALA A 60 -15.83 25.43 29.93
C ALA A 60 -14.41 25.37 29.32
N ASN A 61 -13.86 24.19 29.00
CA ASN A 61 -12.52 24.07 28.44
C ASN A 61 -12.51 24.62 27.01
N GLU A 62 -11.89 25.79 26.83
CA GLU A 62 -11.86 26.50 25.55
C GLU A 62 -11.03 25.78 24.48
N SER A 63 -9.91 25.16 24.88
CA SER A 63 -9.05 24.40 23.98
C SER A 63 -9.74 23.16 23.42
N LEU A 64 -10.44 22.40 24.27
CA LEU A 64 -11.22 21.23 23.83
C LEU A 64 -12.40 21.64 22.94
N ARG A 65 -13.10 22.74 23.26
CA ARG A 65 -14.15 23.27 22.39
C ARG A 65 -13.64 23.65 21.00
N HIS A 66 -12.47 24.27 20.93
CA HIS A 66 -11.84 24.60 19.65
C HIS A 66 -11.48 23.32 18.87
N LEU A 67 -10.90 22.32 19.55
CA LEU A 67 -10.56 21.03 18.95
C LEU A 67 -11.81 20.32 18.40
N HIS A 68 -12.88 20.19 19.19
CA HIS A 68 -14.13 19.55 18.74
C HIS A 68 -14.75 20.31 17.57
N ARG A 69 -14.77 21.64 17.63
CA ARG A 69 -15.27 22.46 16.52
C ARG A 69 -14.49 22.18 15.24
N GLN A 70 -13.17 22.07 15.33
CA GLN A 70 -12.34 21.74 14.17
C GLN A 70 -12.66 20.34 13.63
N GLN A 71 -12.76 19.33 14.50
CA GLN A 71 -13.09 17.96 14.10
C GLN A 71 -14.45 17.86 13.38
N TRP A 72 -15.46 18.58 13.87
CA TRP A 72 -16.78 18.65 13.20
C TRP A 72 -16.70 19.38 11.86
N LEU A 73 -15.93 20.46 11.76
CA LEU A 73 -15.72 21.16 10.48
C LEU A 73 -15.04 20.24 9.47
N ASP A 74 -13.99 19.52 9.87
CA ASP A 74 -13.28 18.57 9.02
C ASP A 74 -14.21 17.44 8.55
N TYR A 75 -15.09 16.95 9.42
CA TYR A 75 -16.13 15.96 9.09
C TYR A 75 -17.11 16.48 8.03
N TYR A 76 -17.66 17.69 8.20
CA TYR A 76 -18.57 18.27 7.22
C TYR A 76 -17.87 18.59 5.89
N GLU A 77 -16.60 18.99 5.93
CA GLU A 77 -15.81 19.17 4.72
C GLU A 77 -15.59 17.85 3.97
N CYS A 78 -15.29 16.76 4.70
CA CYS A 78 -15.22 15.41 4.16
C CYS A 78 -16.55 15.04 3.48
N LEU A 79 -17.68 15.17 4.18
CA LEU A 79 -19.01 14.85 3.62
C LEU A 79 -19.26 15.64 2.34
N LYS A 80 -18.96 16.94 2.34
CA LYS A 80 -19.13 17.80 1.17
C LYS A 80 -18.29 17.31 -0.01
N LYS A 81 -17.03 16.92 0.21
CA LYS A 81 -16.15 16.36 -0.84
C LYS A 81 -16.68 15.03 -1.35
N THR A 82 -17.12 14.15 -0.46
CA THR A 82 -17.66 12.83 -0.80
C THR A 82 -18.95 12.94 -1.61
N TYR A 83 -19.90 13.77 -1.17
CA TYR A 83 -21.14 14.02 -1.91
C TYR A 83 -20.93 14.80 -3.21
N ALA A 84 -19.92 15.66 -3.30
CA ALA A 84 -19.58 16.30 -4.58
C ALA A 84 -19.05 15.29 -5.62
N ASN A 85 -18.47 14.18 -5.16
CA ASN A 85 -17.98 13.10 -6.02
C ASN A 85 -19.06 12.04 -6.33
N MET A 86 -20.04 11.84 -5.45
CA MET A 86 -21.21 11.01 -5.70
C MET A 86 -22.12 11.70 -6.73
N ARG A 87 -22.28 11.12 -7.92
CA ARG A 87 -23.29 11.56 -8.90
C ARG A 87 -24.70 11.41 -8.30
N ARG A 88 -25.74 11.90 -9.01
CA ARG A 88 -27.17 11.80 -8.59
C ARG A 88 -27.58 10.37 -8.18
N ASP A 89 -26.87 9.36 -8.68
CA ASP A 89 -27.14 7.95 -8.46
C ASP A 89 -26.59 7.39 -7.12
N ARG A 90 -25.89 8.21 -6.30
CA ARG A 90 -25.29 7.80 -5.00
C ARG A 90 -24.33 6.61 -5.09
N ILE A 91 -23.71 6.39 -6.25
CA ILE A 91 -22.74 5.30 -6.46
C ILE A 91 -21.34 5.77 -6.08
N ILE A 92 -20.63 4.96 -5.28
CA ILE A 92 -19.19 5.12 -5.05
C ILE A 92 -18.46 4.46 -6.21
N TYR A 93 -17.67 5.25 -6.94
CA TYR A 93 -16.88 4.71 -8.05
C TYR A 93 -15.59 4.08 -7.54
N PRO A 94 -15.27 2.85 -7.97
CA PRO A 94 -14.02 2.20 -7.61
C PRO A 94 -12.84 2.93 -8.27
N SER A 95 -11.70 2.95 -7.58
CA SER A 95 -10.45 3.53 -8.07
C SER A 95 -9.53 2.41 -8.60
N ALA A 96 -9.12 2.50 -9.86
CA ALA A 96 -8.11 1.58 -10.40
C ALA A 96 -6.71 2.15 -10.15
N LEU A 97 -5.84 1.34 -9.54
CA LEU A 97 -4.46 1.67 -9.23
C LEU A 97 -3.54 0.65 -9.90
N ILE A 98 -2.50 1.13 -10.56
CA ILE A 98 -1.42 0.30 -11.09
C ILE A 98 -0.20 0.59 -10.24
N ALA A 99 0.29 -0.39 -9.51
CA ALA A 99 1.51 -0.31 -8.72
C ALA A 99 2.61 -1.14 -9.38
N LEU A 100 3.86 -0.73 -9.17
CA LEU A 100 5.01 -1.45 -9.67
C LEU A 100 5.47 -2.46 -8.62
N GLU A 101 5.83 -3.67 -9.05
CA GLU A 101 6.32 -4.70 -8.14
C GLU A 101 7.52 -4.19 -7.30
N GLY A 102 7.44 -4.43 -6.00
CA GLY A 102 8.42 -4.00 -5.00
C GLY A 102 8.26 -2.57 -4.49
N THR A 103 7.26 -1.82 -4.95
CA THR A 103 6.94 -0.49 -4.41
C THR A 103 5.97 -0.56 -3.23
N SER A 104 5.74 0.57 -2.56
CA SER A 104 4.74 0.67 -1.49
C SER A 104 3.45 1.30 -2.02
N VAL A 105 2.30 0.79 -1.60
CA VAL A 105 0.98 1.32 -1.96
C VAL A 105 0.24 1.69 -0.69
N ILE A 106 -0.33 2.90 -0.67
CA ILE A 106 -1.17 3.37 0.43
C ILE A 106 -2.61 3.41 -0.10
N LEU A 107 -3.50 2.68 0.56
CA LEU A 107 -4.93 2.70 0.27
C LEU A 107 -5.64 3.40 1.43
N GLU A 108 -6.31 4.51 1.13
CA GLU A 108 -7.03 5.30 2.13
C GLU A 108 -8.52 5.00 2.10
N CYS A 109 -9.11 4.82 3.27
CA CYS A 109 -10.55 4.67 3.42
C CYS A 109 -11.22 6.05 3.42
N LYS A 110 -11.94 6.39 2.35
CA LYS A 110 -12.64 7.68 2.21
C LYS A 110 -14.05 7.65 2.80
N ILE A 111 -14.21 7.08 4.00
CA ILE A 111 -15.46 7.21 4.77
C ILE A 111 -15.31 8.39 5.72
N CYS A 112 -16.32 9.26 5.76
CA CYS A 112 -16.35 10.36 6.71
C CYS A 112 -16.92 9.83 8.03
N ILE A 113 -16.07 9.68 9.04
CA ILE A 113 -16.44 9.21 10.38
C ILE A 113 -16.80 10.42 11.23
N SER A 114 -17.96 10.38 11.89
CA SER A 114 -18.35 11.47 12.77
C SER A 114 -17.43 11.53 13.99
N PRO A 115 -17.16 12.71 14.56
CA PRO A 115 -16.34 12.82 15.78
C PRO A 115 -16.90 12.00 16.96
N ILE A 116 -18.21 11.73 16.99
CA ILE A 116 -18.88 10.92 18.01
C ILE A 116 -18.51 9.43 17.86
N GLU A 117 -18.47 8.94 16.62
CA GLU A 117 -18.22 7.53 16.30
C GLU A 117 -16.72 7.19 16.25
N MET A 118 -15.85 8.19 16.33
CA MET A 118 -14.40 8.05 16.14
C MET A 118 -13.74 7.09 17.15
N HIS A 119 -14.33 6.90 18.32
CA HIS A 119 -13.82 5.99 19.36
C HIS A 119 -14.58 4.66 19.45
N MET A 120 -15.70 4.52 18.72
CA MET A 120 -16.58 3.35 18.80
C MET A 120 -16.58 2.49 17.53
N THR A 121 -16.21 3.06 16.38
CA THR A 121 -16.25 2.36 15.09
C THR A 121 -14.88 1.85 14.68
N LEU A 122 -14.81 0.56 14.34
CA LEU A 122 -13.61 -0.06 13.77
C LEU A 122 -13.77 -0.12 12.26
N ILE A 123 -12.79 0.45 11.54
CA ILE A 123 -12.69 0.29 10.09
C ILE A 123 -12.11 -1.08 9.81
N GLU A 124 -12.80 -1.86 9.00
CA GLU A 124 -12.36 -3.16 8.53
C GLU A 124 -11.92 -3.08 7.08
N TRP A 125 -10.82 -3.76 6.76
CA TRP A 125 -10.30 -3.84 5.41
C TRP A 125 -10.46 -5.26 4.88
N HIS A 126 -10.91 -5.37 3.64
CA HIS A 126 -11.17 -6.62 2.97
C HIS A 126 -10.35 -6.71 1.68
N PHE A 127 -9.95 -7.94 1.36
CA PHE A 127 -9.23 -8.26 0.15
C PHE A 127 -9.91 -9.43 -0.55
N ASN A 128 -10.15 -9.26 -1.85
CA ASN A 128 -10.62 -10.31 -2.73
C ASN A 128 -9.65 -10.48 -3.89
N ARG A 129 -9.13 -11.71 -4.01
CA ARG A 129 -8.31 -12.11 -5.14
C ARG A 129 -9.20 -12.69 -6.23
N THR A 130 -9.15 -12.09 -7.41
CA THR A 130 -9.75 -12.67 -8.62
C THR A 130 -8.85 -13.81 -9.11
N SER A 131 -9.07 -15.03 -8.62
CA SER A 131 -8.42 -16.25 -9.10
C SER A 131 -9.36 -17.04 -10.01
N GLU A 132 -8.81 -17.77 -10.99
CA GLU A 132 -9.57 -18.64 -11.92
C GLU A 132 -10.41 -19.72 -11.21
N SER A 133 -10.10 -20.05 -9.96
CA SER A 133 -10.78 -21.08 -9.16
C SER A 133 -11.83 -20.55 -8.16
N GLY A 134 -12.19 -19.26 -8.23
CA GLY A 134 -13.23 -18.65 -7.38
C GLY A 134 -12.73 -17.47 -6.53
N ASN A 135 -13.68 -16.69 -6.03
CA ASN A 135 -13.43 -15.53 -5.17
C ASN A 135 -13.10 -16.02 -3.77
N THR A 136 -11.89 -15.74 -3.29
CA THR A 136 -11.56 -15.95 -1.88
C THR A 136 -11.60 -14.59 -1.21
N GLU A 137 -12.68 -14.33 -0.47
CA GLU A 137 -12.83 -13.12 0.34
C GLU A 137 -12.15 -13.36 1.68
N SER A 138 -11.27 -12.44 2.07
CA SER A 138 -10.59 -12.49 3.37
C SER A 138 -10.52 -11.12 3.98
N MET A 139 -10.80 -11.04 5.29
CA MET A 139 -10.48 -9.88 6.09
C MET A 139 -8.96 -9.71 6.12
N LEU A 140 -8.48 -8.50 5.86
CA LEU A 140 -7.05 -8.21 5.89
C LEU A 140 -6.56 -8.19 7.33
N GLN A 141 -5.60 -9.07 7.61
CA GLN A 141 -4.84 -9.06 8.85
C GLN A 141 -3.50 -8.39 8.61
N ASP A 142 -2.95 -7.76 9.66
CA ASP A 142 -1.57 -7.27 9.63
C ASP A 142 -0.64 -8.45 9.31
N THR A 143 0.18 -8.26 8.28
CA THR A 143 1.20 -9.23 7.84
C THR A 143 2.54 -8.53 7.74
N ASP A 144 3.62 -9.27 7.44
CA ASP A 144 4.94 -8.69 7.22
C ASP A 144 5.01 -7.67 6.08
N HIS A 145 3.97 -7.58 5.24
CA HIS A 145 3.92 -6.69 4.08
C HIS A 145 2.73 -5.73 4.10
N ILE A 146 1.72 -5.95 4.94
CA ILE A 146 0.54 -5.11 5.04
C ILE A 146 0.42 -4.62 6.47
N VAL A 147 0.44 -3.29 6.63
CA VAL A 147 0.36 -2.64 7.93
C VAL A 147 -0.83 -1.69 7.93
N ASN A 148 -1.72 -1.90 8.88
CA ASN A 148 -2.83 -0.98 9.13
C ASN A 148 -2.34 0.24 9.92
N SER A 149 -2.94 1.40 9.62
CA SER A 149 -2.78 2.58 10.47
C SER A 149 -3.37 2.30 11.86
N PRO A 150 -2.93 3.00 12.92
CA PRO A 150 -3.46 2.78 14.28
C PRO A 150 -4.98 2.95 14.41
N ASP A 151 -5.58 3.74 13.51
CA ASP A 151 -7.00 4.02 13.40
C ASP A 151 -7.69 3.29 12.22
N ASN A 152 -6.99 2.35 11.56
CA ASN A 152 -7.39 1.61 10.36
C ASN A 152 -7.90 2.47 9.18
N ARG A 153 -7.68 3.80 9.19
CA ARG A 153 -8.09 4.70 8.10
C ARG A 153 -7.34 4.47 6.81
N TYR A 154 -6.15 3.91 6.86
CA TYR A 154 -5.40 3.52 5.68
C TYR A 154 -4.62 2.25 5.92
N ILE A 155 -4.40 1.51 4.83
CA ILE A 155 -3.47 0.39 4.82
C ILE A 155 -2.28 0.74 3.95
N VAL A 156 -1.10 0.30 4.39
CA VAL A 156 0.14 0.41 3.62
C VAL A 156 0.60 -1.00 3.27
N ILE A 157 0.68 -1.26 1.99
CA ILE A 157 1.23 -2.50 1.43
C ILE A 157 2.67 -2.19 1.03
N TYR A 158 3.65 -2.69 1.78
CA TYR A 158 5.07 -2.54 1.49
C TYR A 158 5.57 -3.65 0.58
N ASN A 159 6.50 -3.32 -0.33
CA ASN A 159 7.15 -4.28 -1.22
C ASN A 159 6.12 -5.15 -1.97
N VAL A 160 5.20 -4.48 -2.66
CA VAL A 160 4.03 -5.09 -3.30
C VAL A 160 4.44 -6.20 -4.28
N LYS A 161 3.87 -7.39 -4.15
CA LYS A 161 4.13 -8.58 -4.98
C LYS A 161 2.89 -8.96 -5.79
N LEU A 162 3.07 -9.59 -6.94
CA LEU A 162 1.97 -9.99 -7.85
C LEU A 162 0.80 -10.72 -7.15
N GLU A 163 1.08 -11.50 -6.11
CA GLU A 163 0.08 -12.21 -5.30
C GLU A 163 -0.91 -11.30 -4.55
N GLN A 164 -0.55 -10.03 -4.36
CA GLN A 164 -1.35 -8.98 -3.71
C GLN A 164 -2.18 -8.18 -4.74
N ALA A 165 -2.19 -8.57 -6.02
CA ALA A 165 -3.08 -7.96 -7.00
C ALA A 165 -4.53 -8.43 -6.74
N GLY A 166 -5.48 -7.50 -6.73
CA GLY A 166 -6.87 -7.82 -6.45
C GLY A 166 -7.72 -6.60 -6.10
N ILE A 167 -8.83 -6.85 -5.44
CA ILE A 167 -9.81 -5.84 -5.04
C ILE A 167 -9.68 -5.62 -3.54
N TYR A 168 -9.49 -4.35 -3.15
CA TYR A 168 -9.42 -3.92 -1.77
C TYR A 168 -10.59 -3.00 -1.48
N TRP A 169 -11.24 -3.17 -0.34
CA TRP A 169 -12.21 -2.19 0.13
C TRP A 169 -12.18 -2.04 1.64
N CYS A 170 -12.60 -0.87 2.10
CA CYS A 170 -12.84 -0.65 3.51
C CYS A 170 -14.34 -0.65 3.79
N GLU A 171 -14.69 -1.08 4.99
CA GLU A 171 -16.06 -1.13 5.50
C GLU A 171 -16.09 -0.59 6.93
N ILE A 172 -17.17 0.13 7.25
CA ILE A 172 -17.49 0.51 8.63
C ILE A 172 -18.90 0.02 8.89
N GLU A 173 -19.01 -0.96 9.79
CA GLU A 173 -20.25 -1.68 10.11
C GLU A 173 -20.90 -2.33 8.89
N ASN A 174 -21.75 -1.59 8.16
CA ASN A 174 -22.43 -2.03 6.94
C ASN A 174 -22.29 -1.00 5.80
N THR A 175 -21.44 0.01 5.98
CA THR A 175 -21.21 1.05 4.99
C THR A 175 -19.91 0.74 4.26
N MET A 176 -20.06 0.23 3.04
CA MET A 176 -18.92 0.05 2.14
C MET A 176 -18.34 1.42 1.77
N GLY A 177 -17.04 1.57 1.97
CA GLY A 177 -16.31 2.79 1.71
C GLY A 177 -15.67 2.81 0.33
N SER A 178 -14.36 3.06 0.32
CA SER A 178 -13.58 3.12 -0.91
C SER A 178 -13.28 1.72 -1.44
N VAL A 179 -13.44 1.54 -2.74
CA VAL A 179 -13.08 0.30 -3.45
C VAL A 179 -11.91 0.57 -4.38
N TYR A 180 -10.89 -0.27 -4.32
CA TYR A 180 -9.66 -0.16 -5.09
C TYR A 180 -9.42 -1.42 -5.90
N TYR A 181 -9.19 -1.28 -7.21
CA TYR A 181 -8.66 -2.34 -8.06
C TYR A 181 -7.15 -2.16 -8.15
N LEU A 182 -6.38 -2.97 -7.41
CA LEU A 182 -4.93 -2.94 -7.43
C LEU A 182 -4.42 -3.92 -8.48
N TYR A 183 -3.78 -3.37 -9.52
CA TYR A 183 -3.01 -4.14 -10.49
C TYR A 183 -1.52 -3.94 -10.24
N ILE A 184 -0.75 -5.00 -10.42
CA ILE A 184 0.69 -4.99 -10.16
C ILE A 184 1.41 -5.24 -11.47
N ASP A 185 2.19 -4.24 -11.87
CA ASP A 185 3.07 -4.28 -13.01
C ASP A 185 4.42 -4.88 -12.59
N CYS A 186 4.77 -6.02 -13.18
CA CYS A 186 6.04 -6.71 -12.93
C CYS A 186 7.12 -6.29 -13.93
N ASP A 187 6.80 -5.50 -14.96
CA ASP A 187 7.76 -5.13 -16.00
C ASP A 187 8.62 -3.94 -15.56
N SER A 188 9.72 -4.28 -14.90
CA SER A 188 10.66 -3.28 -14.40
C SER A 188 11.42 -2.52 -15.49
N GLU A 189 11.55 -3.10 -16.68
CA GLU A 189 12.44 -2.63 -17.74
C GLU A 189 11.83 -1.52 -18.59
N THR A 190 10.51 -1.35 -18.53
CA THR A 190 9.80 -0.36 -19.33
C THR A 190 9.59 0.98 -18.62
N THR A 191 10.16 1.21 -17.44
CA THR A 191 9.94 2.45 -16.67
C THR A 191 10.68 3.68 -17.21
N ASN A 192 10.00 4.83 -17.21
CA ASN A 192 10.61 6.11 -17.58
C ASN A 192 11.17 6.82 -16.35
N VAL A 193 12.50 7.02 -16.30
CA VAL A 193 13.15 7.72 -15.17
C VAL A 193 13.47 9.16 -15.52
N TYR A 194 12.91 10.08 -14.74
CA TYR A 194 13.15 11.51 -14.86
C TYR A 194 14.08 12.03 -13.76
N SER A 195 14.99 12.91 -14.18
CA SER A 195 15.87 13.66 -13.27
C SER A 195 15.15 14.89 -12.70
N ASN A 196 15.67 15.46 -11.61
CA ASN A 196 15.14 16.68 -11.00
C ASN A 196 15.14 17.92 -11.92
N ARG A 197 15.80 17.86 -13.09
CA ARG A 197 15.87 18.94 -14.08
C ARG A 197 14.80 18.85 -15.17
N THR A 198 13.98 17.80 -15.19
CA THR A 198 12.94 17.66 -16.22
C THR A 198 11.86 18.72 -16.01
N SER A 199 11.49 19.44 -17.07
CA SER A 199 10.51 20.54 -16.99
C SER A 199 9.18 20.06 -16.39
N HIS A 200 8.51 20.93 -15.62
CA HIS A 200 7.19 20.65 -15.06
C HIS A 200 6.13 20.31 -16.13
N ALA A 201 6.34 20.74 -17.37
CA ALA A 201 5.47 20.46 -18.51
C ALA A 201 5.43 18.96 -18.89
N LEU A 202 6.54 18.22 -18.77
CA LEU A 202 6.54 16.76 -18.98
C LEU A 202 5.83 16.00 -17.85
N GLN A 203 5.84 16.55 -16.64
CA GLN A 203 5.30 15.88 -15.44
C GLN A 203 3.76 15.83 -15.41
N THR A 204 3.11 16.59 -16.29
CA THR A 204 1.64 16.74 -16.34
C THR A 204 1.14 16.54 -17.77
N ALA A 205 1.68 15.54 -18.48
CA ALA A 205 1.23 15.18 -19.82
C ALA A 205 -0.23 14.72 -19.75
N LEU A 206 -1.11 15.69 -19.98
CA LEU A 206 -2.55 15.52 -20.05
C LEU A 206 -2.94 15.23 -21.50
N GLU A 207 -3.42 14.02 -21.74
CA GLU A 207 -3.86 13.61 -23.07
C GLU A 207 -5.36 13.34 -23.05
N ASN A 208 -6.09 14.03 -23.93
CA ASN A 208 -7.52 13.85 -24.10
C ASN A 208 -7.75 12.92 -25.29
N VAL A 209 -8.25 11.71 -25.02
CA VAL A 209 -8.65 10.77 -26.06
C VAL A 209 -10.12 11.00 -26.38
N ARG A 210 -10.34 11.93 -27.31
CA ARG A 210 -11.69 12.39 -27.70
C ARG A 210 -12.61 11.26 -28.16
N GLU A 211 -12.05 10.25 -28.83
CA GLU A 211 -12.80 9.09 -29.36
C GLU A 211 -13.53 8.30 -28.25
N TYR A 212 -12.98 8.28 -27.04
CA TYR A 212 -13.54 7.53 -25.91
C TYR A 212 -14.02 8.43 -24.77
N GLU A 213 -14.02 9.75 -24.96
CA GLU A 213 -14.27 10.75 -23.91
C GLU A 213 -13.40 10.54 -22.66
N LEU A 214 -12.15 10.08 -22.87
CA LEU A 214 -11.21 9.79 -21.79
C LEU A 214 -10.16 10.89 -21.63
N LYS A 215 -9.84 11.17 -20.38
CA LYS A 215 -8.77 12.04 -19.92
C LYS A 215 -7.71 11.15 -19.28
N ILE A 216 -6.53 11.09 -19.90
CA ILE A 216 -5.39 10.30 -19.43
C ILE A 216 -4.35 11.26 -18.85
N TYR A 217 -3.93 11.01 -17.61
CA TYR A 217 -2.94 11.83 -16.92
C TYR A 217 -2.11 10.98 -15.95
N THR A 218 -0.97 11.51 -15.51
CA THR A 218 -0.11 10.85 -14.53
C THR A 218 -0.46 11.34 -13.13
N THR A 219 -0.89 10.43 -12.25
CA THR A 219 -1.06 10.73 -10.82
C THR A 219 0.23 10.38 -10.09
N TRP A 220 0.83 11.38 -9.45
CA TRP A 220 2.08 11.23 -8.72
C TRP A 220 1.83 10.91 -7.25
N THR A 221 2.57 9.94 -6.73
CA THR A 221 2.70 9.68 -5.29
C THR A 221 3.45 10.80 -4.59
N THR A 222 3.31 10.83 -3.27
CA THR A 222 4.16 11.67 -2.41
C THR A 222 5.62 11.22 -2.52
N TRP A 223 6.54 12.13 -2.20
CA TRP A 223 7.96 11.76 -2.17
C TRP A 223 8.23 10.82 -1.00
N SER A 224 8.93 9.72 -1.26
CA SER A 224 9.45 8.87 -0.19
C SER A 224 10.39 9.65 0.74
N PRO A 225 10.55 9.19 1.99
CA PRO A 225 11.58 9.70 2.87
C PRO A 225 12.98 9.51 2.27
N CYS A 226 13.94 10.30 2.75
CA CYS A 226 15.31 10.21 2.28
C CYS A 226 15.95 8.86 2.66
N SER A 227 16.53 8.16 1.68
CA SER A 227 17.12 6.83 1.89
C SER A 227 18.30 6.77 2.86
N ALA A 228 18.96 7.91 3.07
CA ALA A 228 20.02 8.04 4.06
C ALA A 228 19.90 9.39 4.78
N CYS A 229 20.44 9.43 6.00
CA CYS A 229 20.59 10.66 6.77
C CYS A 229 22.07 10.92 7.06
N ASP A 230 22.40 12.18 7.40
CA ASP A 230 23.73 12.79 7.54
C ASP A 230 24.59 12.83 6.26
N ILE A 231 24.35 11.90 5.33
CA ILE A 231 24.97 11.82 4.01
C ILE A 231 23.96 12.11 2.89
N VAL A 232 24.45 12.25 1.65
CA VAL A 232 23.58 12.41 0.48
C VAL A 232 22.84 11.09 0.20
N GLY A 233 21.52 11.14 0.36
CA GLY A 233 20.57 10.09 0.05
C GLY A 233 19.78 10.37 -1.23
N ILE A 234 18.82 9.49 -1.49
CA ILE A 234 17.91 9.54 -2.64
C ILE A 234 16.48 9.43 -2.10
N LYS A 235 15.56 10.16 -2.73
CA LYS A 235 14.13 9.95 -2.59
C LYS A 235 13.51 9.74 -3.97
N LEU A 236 12.42 9.00 -3.99
CA LEU A 236 11.67 8.60 -5.18
C LEU A 236 10.22 9.07 -5.07
N ARG A 237 9.58 9.22 -6.22
CA ARG A 237 8.12 9.18 -6.33
C ARG A 237 7.75 8.50 -7.64
N TYR A 238 6.62 7.83 -7.63
CA TYR A 238 6.07 7.09 -8.75
C TYR A 238 4.90 7.85 -9.36
N GLY A 239 4.82 7.85 -10.68
CA GLY A 239 3.75 8.43 -11.48
C GLY A 239 2.99 7.32 -12.18
N TYR A 240 1.72 7.16 -11.84
CA TYR A 240 0.85 6.12 -12.37
C TYR A 240 -0.09 6.65 -13.45
N CYS A 241 -0.28 5.87 -14.52
CA CYS A 241 -1.28 6.17 -15.54
C CYS A 241 -2.68 6.15 -14.91
N THR A 242 -3.35 7.30 -14.92
CA THR A 242 -4.71 7.46 -14.42
C THR A 242 -5.62 7.86 -15.57
N VAL A 243 -6.72 7.12 -15.70
CA VAL A 243 -7.72 7.33 -16.74
C VAL A 243 -9.01 7.77 -16.06
N SER A 244 -9.58 8.88 -16.53
CA SER A 244 -10.86 9.39 -16.04
C SER A 244 -11.74 9.82 -17.21
N LEU A 245 -13.06 9.85 -17.02
CA LEU A 245 -13.98 10.39 -18.03
C LEU A 245 -13.85 11.92 -18.08
N VAL A 246 -13.83 12.48 -19.28
CA VAL A 246 -13.91 13.93 -19.50
C VAL A 246 -15.29 14.38 -19.00
N LYS A 247 -15.33 15.25 -17.99
CA LYS A 247 -16.58 15.90 -17.58
C LYS A 247 -17.05 16.78 -18.73
N THR A 248 -18.05 16.33 -19.48
CA THR A 248 -18.89 17.24 -20.24
C THR A 248 -19.70 18.01 -19.20
N GLU A 249 -19.34 19.26 -18.93
CA GLU A 249 -20.26 20.20 -18.30
C GLU A 249 -21.42 20.47 -19.27
N GLN A 250 -22.31 19.49 -19.42
CA GLN A 250 -23.60 19.77 -20.01
C GLN A 250 -24.39 20.55 -18.96
N ARG A 251 -24.41 21.87 -19.16
CA ARG A 251 -25.53 22.73 -18.81
C ARG A 251 -26.82 22.12 -19.39
N TYR A 252 -27.38 21.11 -18.73
CA TYR A 252 -28.80 20.84 -18.87
C TYR A 252 -29.51 21.76 -17.88
N LEU A 253 -29.79 22.97 -18.37
CA LEU A 253 -31.01 23.65 -17.99
C LEU A 253 -32.14 22.61 -18.13
N VAL A 254 -32.80 22.38 -17.01
CA VAL A 254 -34.00 21.55 -16.92
C VAL A 254 -34.98 22.11 -17.94
N ASP A 255 -35.23 21.36 -19.01
CA ASP A 255 -36.54 21.38 -19.62
C ASP A 255 -37.16 19.98 -19.50
N LYS A 256 -38.37 19.99 -18.96
CA LYS A 256 -39.18 18.81 -18.71
C LYS A 256 -39.63 18.27 -20.06
N SER A 257 -39.03 17.18 -20.53
CA SER A 257 -39.80 16.22 -21.32
C SER A 257 -39.28 14.80 -21.18
N VAL A 258 -40.25 13.94 -20.91
CA VAL A 258 -40.16 12.50 -20.74
C VAL A 258 -39.68 11.88 -22.05
N SER A 259 -38.38 11.61 -22.19
CA SER A 259 -37.86 10.77 -23.29
C SER A 259 -36.47 10.14 -23.03
N THR A 260 -35.74 10.55 -22.00
CA THR A 260 -34.32 10.18 -21.81
C THR A 260 -34.06 8.88 -21.06
N MET A 261 -35.10 8.09 -20.71
CA MET A 261 -34.92 6.80 -20.04
C MET A 261 -34.63 5.63 -21.00
N ASN A 262 -34.93 5.79 -22.30
CA ASN A 262 -34.66 4.75 -23.30
C ASN A 262 -33.26 4.87 -23.92
N GLU A 263 -32.67 6.06 -24.01
CA GLU A 263 -31.32 6.25 -24.58
C GLU A 263 -30.20 5.82 -23.61
N ILE A 264 -30.41 5.97 -22.29
CA ILE A 264 -29.45 5.49 -21.27
C ILE A 264 -29.43 3.95 -21.21
N ARG A 265 -30.58 3.31 -21.46
CA ARG A 265 -30.69 1.84 -21.54
C ARG A 265 -29.93 1.24 -22.73
N HIS A 266 -29.75 1.99 -23.82
CA HIS A 266 -28.96 1.54 -24.97
C HIS A 266 -27.45 1.58 -24.69
N LEU A 267 -26.94 2.59 -23.97
CA LEU A 267 -25.54 2.60 -23.53
C LEU A 267 -25.22 1.48 -22.51
N GLU A 268 -26.15 1.13 -21.63
CA GLU A 268 -25.99 -0.03 -20.73
C GLU A 268 -26.08 -1.38 -21.47
N GLN A 269 -26.86 -1.46 -22.55
CA GLN A 269 -26.99 -2.67 -23.37
C GLN A 269 -25.79 -2.90 -24.29
N ASP A 270 -25.12 -1.85 -24.76
CA ASP A 270 -23.89 -1.98 -25.56
C ASP A 270 -22.68 -2.42 -24.71
N ILE A 271 -22.69 -2.12 -23.40
CA ILE A 271 -21.72 -2.69 -22.44
C ILE A 271 -22.02 -4.17 -22.14
N LYS A 272 -23.29 -4.60 -22.25
CA LYS A 272 -23.71 -6.01 -22.09
C LYS A 272 -23.55 -6.84 -23.37
N LYS A 273 -23.54 -6.24 -24.57
CA LYS A 273 -23.35 -6.93 -25.86
C LYS A 273 -21.92 -6.76 -26.39
N GLY A 274 -20.96 -7.43 -25.76
CA GLY A 274 -19.84 -8.04 -26.50
C GLY A 274 -18.79 -7.12 -27.14
N LYS A 275 -18.65 -5.85 -26.76
CA LYS A 275 -17.47 -5.02 -27.10
C LYS A 275 -16.96 -4.24 -25.89
N LYS A 276 -16.69 -4.92 -24.78
CA LYS A 276 -15.68 -4.44 -23.82
C LYS A 276 -14.31 -4.59 -24.49
N LYS A 277 -13.87 -3.62 -25.30
CA LYS A 277 -12.42 -3.39 -25.36
C LYS A 277 -12.06 -2.92 -23.96
N GLU A 278 -11.35 -3.76 -23.20
CA GLU A 278 -10.80 -3.32 -21.93
C GLU A 278 -10.12 -1.98 -22.17
N VAL A 279 -10.41 -0.98 -21.33
CA VAL A 279 -9.79 0.36 -21.43
C VAL A 279 -8.26 0.27 -21.50
N ARG A 280 -7.69 -0.82 -20.97
CA ARG A 280 -6.28 -1.21 -21.05
C ARG A 280 -5.76 -1.45 -22.48
N LEU A 281 -6.61 -1.95 -23.38
CA LEU A 281 -6.28 -2.25 -24.79
C LEU A 281 -6.37 -1.03 -25.71
N ILE A 282 -6.66 0.15 -25.15
CA ILE A 282 -6.55 1.41 -25.90
C ILE A 282 -5.04 1.67 -26.05
N PRO A 283 -4.50 1.78 -27.28
CA PRO A 283 -3.05 1.84 -27.50
C PRO A 283 -2.34 2.97 -26.74
N VAL A 284 -3.02 4.09 -26.52
CA VAL A 284 -2.48 5.23 -25.75
C VAL A 284 -2.30 4.88 -24.26
N ILE A 285 -3.15 4.00 -23.72
CA ILE A 285 -3.10 3.53 -22.34
C ILE A 285 -2.14 2.33 -22.23
N GLU A 286 -2.23 1.39 -23.16
CA GLU A 286 -1.39 0.19 -23.23
C GLU A 286 0.10 0.54 -23.31
N ASN A 287 0.45 1.54 -24.12
CA ASN A 287 1.84 1.96 -24.30
C ASN A 287 2.35 2.90 -23.19
N ARG A 288 1.49 3.34 -22.26
CA ARG A 288 1.89 4.28 -21.22
C ARG A 288 2.55 3.53 -20.06
N LYS A 289 3.82 3.82 -19.86
CA LYS A 289 4.69 3.17 -18.89
C LYS A 289 4.67 3.88 -17.53
N THR A 290 4.94 3.12 -16.46
CA THR A 290 5.12 3.69 -15.12
C THR A 290 6.29 4.68 -15.11
N GLU A 291 6.05 5.87 -14.55
CA GLU A 291 7.04 6.94 -14.49
C GLU A 291 7.67 7.00 -13.09
N ILE A 292 8.99 7.24 -13.02
CA ILE A 292 9.73 7.33 -11.77
C ILE A 292 10.51 8.63 -11.75
N MET A 293 10.34 9.41 -10.68
CA MET A 293 11.15 10.59 -10.44
C MET A 293 12.13 10.36 -9.31
N LYS A 294 13.39 10.71 -9.57
CA LYS A 294 14.49 10.57 -8.62
C LYS A 294 15.06 11.93 -8.23
N ARG A 295 15.23 12.14 -6.92
CA ARG A 295 15.85 13.36 -6.38
C ARG A 295 16.85 13.03 -5.27
N TYR A 296 17.95 13.77 -5.23
CA TYR A 296 18.91 13.71 -4.13
C TYR A 296 18.41 14.50 -2.92
N CYS A 297 18.70 14.01 -1.72
CA CYS A 297 18.32 14.62 -0.47
C CYS A 297 19.45 14.50 0.55
N LYS A 298 19.46 15.40 1.55
CA LYS A 298 20.35 15.33 2.70
C LYS A 298 19.53 15.74 3.93
N LYS A 299 19.10 14.77 4.74
CA LYS A 299 18.43 15.02 6.02
C LYS A 299 19.40 14.75 7.17
N LYS A 300 19.25 15.42 8.30
CA LYS A 300 19.98 15.05 9.52
C LYS A 300 19.36 13.79 10.14
N CYS A 301 20.17 12.87 10.65
CA CYS A 301 19.66 11.75 11.42
C CYS A 301 19.10 12.28 12.75
N GLN A 302 17.93 11.78 13.16
CA GLN A 302 17.50 11.95 14.55
C GLN A 302 18.44 11.11 15.41
N LYS A 303 19.29 11.78 16.17
CA LYS A 303 20.15 11.16 17.18
C LYS A 303 19.48 11.39 18.52
N ASN A 304 19.36 10.34 19.33
CA ASN A 304 18.77 10.36 20.67
C ASN A 304 17.26 10.65 20.64
N ILE A 305 16.47 9.65 20.26
CA ILE A 305 15.02 9.67 20.51
C ILE A 305 14.83 9.47 22.01
N ILE A 306 14.67 10.59 22.72
CA ILE A 306 14.37 10.60 24.14
C ILE A 306 12.86 10.75 24.28
N PHE A 307 12.25 9.81 24.97
CA PHE A 307 10.87 9.90 25.40
C PHE A 307 10.83 10.54 26.78
N GLU A 308 10.07 11.60 26.93
CA GLU A 308 9.94 12.32 28.20
C GLU A 308 8.48 12.34 28.63
N ILE A 309 8.24 11.93 29.88
CA ILE A 309 6.96 12.09 30.55
C ILE A 309 7.04 13.40 31.33
N ARG A 310 6.10 14.30 31.09
CA ARG A 310 6.04 15.60 31.75
C ARG A 310 4.79 15.71 32.61
N ASP A 311 4.89 16.41 33.73
CA ASP A 311 3.74 16.78 34.55
C ASP A 311 2.90 17.88 33.86
N GLU A 312 1.74 18.22 34.45
CA GLU A 312 0.86 19.29 33.95
C GLU A 312 1.52 20.68 33.90
N LYS A 313 2.63 20.87 34.63
CA LYS A 313 3.42 22.11 34.68
C LYS A 313 4.60 22.08 33.70
N GLY A 314 4.79 20.98 32.97
CA GLY A 314 5.86 20.77 31.99
C GLY A 314 7.18 20.24 32.56
N ASN A 315 7.27 19.89 33.84
CA ASN A 315 8.47 19.31 34.43
C ASN A 315 8.63 17.84 34.03
N ILE A 316 9.87 17.42 33.74
CA ILE A 316 10.17 16.04 33.35
C ILE A 316 10.07 15.14 34.58
N LEU A 317 9.11 14.22 34.57
CA LEU A 317 8.95 13.17 35.59
C LEU A 317 9.82 11.95 35.28
N GLU A 318 9.93 11.60 34.00
CA GLU A 318 10.71 10.45 33.54
C GLU A 318 11.26 10.73 32.14
N SER A 319 12.47 10.25 31.86
CA SER A 319 13.05 10.29 30.53
C SER A 319 13.65 8.93 30.18
N ALA A 320 13.27 8.37 29.04
CA ALA A 320 13.79 7.11 28.52
C ALA A 320 14.49 7.35 27.18
N ASN A 321 15.70 6.79 27.02
CA ASN A 321 16.45 6.88 25.77
C ASN A 321 16.13 5.69 24.88
N ASN A 322 15.11 5.85 24.03
CA ASN A 322 14.67 4.80 23.12
C ASN A 322 15.78 4.42 22.13
N SER A 323 16.71 5.33 21.80
CA SER A 323 17.87 5.03 20.96
C SER A 323 18.92 4.12 21.63
N ALA A 324 18.92 4.03 22.95
CA ALA A 324 19.78 3.12 23.72
C ALA A 324 19.08 1.78 24.05
N GLY A 325 17.87 1.55 23.53
CA GLY A 325 17.05 0.38 23.87
C GLY A 325 16.40 0.47 25.25
N ILE A 326 16.37 1.66 25.86
CA ILE A 326 15.72 1.91 27.14
C ILE A 326 14.35 2.52 26.87
N PHE A 327 13.29 1.82 27.25
CA PHE A 327 11.90 2.24 27.06
C PHE A 327 11.24 2.46 28.43
N SER A 328 10.37 3.46 28.53
CA SER A 328 9.55 3.68 29.73
C SER A 328 8.42 2.65 29.80
N MET A 329 8.02 2.26 31.01
CA MET A 329 6.92 1.32 31.26
C MET A 329 5.55 1.86 30.82
N ILE A 330 5.43 3.17 30.64
CA ILE A 330 4.19 3.84 30.20
C ILE A 330 4.14 3.94 28.66
N GLN A 331 5.25 3.67 27.96
CA GLN A 331 5.23 3.59 26.50
C GLN A 331 4.51 2.31 26.06
N ASN A 332 3.80 2.40 24.94
CA ASN A 332 3.33 1.21 24.26
C ASN A 332 4.53 0.31 23.92
N ILE A 333 4.35 -1.01 24.09
CA ILE A 333 5.39 -1.99 23.78
C ILE A 333 5.88 -1.72 22.34
N PRO A 334 7.18 -1.44 22.15
CA PRO A 334 7.70 -1.14 20.83
C PRO A 334 7.44 -2.33 19.92
N LYS A 335 6.94 -2.07 18.70
CA LYS A 335 6.76 -3.13 17.71
C LYS A 335 8.11 -3.84 17.52
N PRO A 336 8.14 -5.19 17.55
CA PRO A 336 9.38 -5.92 17.38
C PRO A 336 10.05 -5.48 16.08
N LEU A 337 11.37 -5.27 16.13
CA LEU A 337 12.15 -4.92 14.94
C LEU A 337 11.94 -6.01 13.88
N ALA A 338 11.75 -5.58 12.63
CA ALA A 338 11.61 -6.50 11.52
C ALA A 338 12.82 -7.44 11.48
N SER A 339 12.58 -8.75 11.39
CA SER A 339 13.64 -9.74 11.36
C SER A 339 14.49 -9.56 10.09
N ILE A 340 15.82 -9.58 10.25
CA ILE A 340 16.73 -9.49 9.11
C ILE A 340 16.63 -10.78 8.29
N ILE A 341 16.21 -10.66 7.03
CA ILE A 341 16.05 -11.81 6.15
C ILE A 341 17.36 -12.09 5.41
N HIS A 342 17.80 -13.35 5.50
CA HIS A 342 18.96 -13.86 4.80
C HIS A 342 18.54 -14.74 3.63
N SER A 343 19.11 -14.50 2.45
CA SER A 343 18.94 -15.37 1.29
C SER A 343 20.28 -15.80 0.71
N VAL A 344 20.33 -17.01 0.16
CA VAL A 344 21.49 -17.55 -0.55
C VAL A 344 21.05 -17.88 -1.96
N ILE A 345 21.74 -17.33 -2.95
CA ILE A 345 21.44 -17.50 -4.37
C ILE A 345 22.63 -18.21 -5.01
N TYR A 346 22.37 -19.36 -5.62
CA TYR A 346 23.35 -20.10 -6.41
C TYR A 346 22.99 -19.95 -7.88
N GLU A 347 23.90 -19.36 -8.65
CA GLU A 347 23.64 -19.07 -10.05
C GLU A 347 24.82 -19.40 -10.94
N LYS A 348 24.53 -19.81 -12.18
CA LYS A 348 25.57 -20.26 -13.10
C LYS A 348 26.35 -19.08 -13.70
N TYR A 349 27.62 -19.34 -14.02
CA TYR A 349 28.45 -18.41 -14.78
C TYR A 349 27.77 -17.98 -16.09
N ASN A 350 27.93 -16.71 -16.46
CA ASN A 350 27.38 -16.07 -17.66
C ASN A 350 25.84 -16.07 -17.76
N LYS A 351 25.12 -16.30 -16.65
CA LYS A 351 23.66 -16.13 -16.59
C LYS A 351 23.27 -14.72 -16.20
N LYS A 352 22.08 -14.30 -16.65
CA LYS A 352 21.42 -13.08 -16.20
C LYS A 352 20.80 -13.34 -14.83
N VAL A 353 21.03 -12.42 -13.89
CA VAL A 353 20.51 -12.55 -12.52
C VAL A 353 20.03 -11.21 -12.00
N LYS A 354 18.92 -11.25 -11.25
CA LYS A 354 18.32 -10.10 -10.60
C LYS A 354 18.36 -10.29 -9.09
N LEU A 355 19.05 -9.41 -8.38
CA LEU A 355 19.05 -9.38 -6.92
C LEU A 355 17.97 -8.42 -6.42
N VAL A 356 16.96 -8.98 -5.76
CA VAL A 356 15.88 -8.25 -5.09
C VAL A 356 16.12 -8.31 -3.59
N CYS A 357 15.97 -7.19 -2.89
CA CYS A 357 16.13 -7.17 -1.44
C CYS A 357 15.12 -8.12 -0.78
N PRO A 358 15.57 -9.09 0.03
CA PRO A 358 14.68 -10.13 0.55
C PRO A 358 13.79 -9.65 1.70
N GLY A 359 14.17 -8.57 2.38
CA GLY A 359 13.42 -8.00 3.51
C GLY A 359 13.03 -6.54 3.31
N THR A 360 12.15 -6.07 4.17
CA THR A 360 11.65 -4.70 4.21
C THR A 360 11.56 -4.25 5.66
N LEU A 361 11.93 -3.01 5.95
CA LEU A 361 11.73 -2.40 7.27
C LEU A 361 10.33 -1.77 7.40
N ASN A 362 9.36 -2.24 6.61
CA ASN A 362 8.00 -1.69 6.52
C ASN A 362 8.01 -0.18 6.37
N ALA A 363 8.85 0.29 5.45
CA ALA A 363 9.06 1.69 5.18
C ALA A 363 9.15 1.92 3.67
N ASP A 364 8.47 2.96 3.19
CA ASP A 364 8.54 3.41 1.80
C ASP A 364 9.83 4.18 1.53
N ILE A 365 10.98 3.58 1.85
CA ILE A 365 12.30 4.21 1.78
C ILE A 365 13.13 3.51 0.70
N PRO A 366 13.73 4.26 -0.25
CA PRO A 366 14.50 3.65 -1.33
C PRO A 366 15.69 2.85 -0.80
N ILE A 367 15.88 1.65 -1.36
CA ILE A 367 16.93 0.72 -0.95
C ILE A 367 18.31 1.22 -1.36
N ILE A 368 19.29 1.07 -0.46
CA ILE A 368 20.71 1.27 -0.73
C ILE A 368 21.43 -0.06 -0.61
N TRP A 369 22.16 -0.44 -1.66
CA TRP A 369 22.99 -1.65 -1.64
C TRP A 369 24.39 -1.39 -1.10
N ARG A 370 24.94 -2.37 -0.39
CA ARG A 370 26.34 -2.43 0.03
C ARG A 370 26.95 -3.79 -0.26
N ILE A 371 28.23 -3.78 -0.62
CA ILE A 371 29.09 -4.97 -0.75
C ILE A 371 30.22 -4.81 0.26
N ASN A 372 30.40 -5.78 1.17
CA ASN A 372 31.47 -5.74 2.19
C ASN A 372 31.56 -4.38 2.91
N ASN A 373 30.42 -3.86 3.36
CA ASN A 373 30.25 -2.56 4.03
C ASN A 373 30.49 -1.30 3.17
N LYS A 374 30.83 -1.44 1.88
CA LYS A 374 30.96 -0.31 0.94
C LYS A 374 29.66 -0.09 0.19
N LYS A 375 29.17 1.15 0.17
CA LYS A 375 27.98 1.55 -0.59
C LYS A 375 28.22 1.40 -2.09
N ILE A 376 27.31 0.70 -2.77
CA ILE A 376 27.31 0.64 -4.23
C ILE A 376 26.83 1.98 -4.78
N ILE A 377 27.61 2.58 -5.67
CA ILE A 377 27.21 3.77 -6.42
C ILE A 377 26.75 3.31 -7.81
N PRO A 378 25.46 3.50 -8.19
CA PRO A 378 24.92 2.96 -9.44
C PRO A 378 25.70 3.33 -10.71
N SER A 379 26.16 4.58 -10.82
CA SER A 379 26.94 5.04 -11.98
C SER A 379 28.33 4.39 -12.03
N LEU A 380 28.96 4.20 -10.86
CA LEU A 380 30.31 3.64 -10.76
C LEU A 380 30.32 2.15 -11.09
N ILE A 381 29.38 1.38 -10.53
CA ILE A 381 29.32 -0.07 -10.79
C ILE A 381 28.97 -0.35 -12.27
N LYS A 382 28.10 0.48 -12.86
CA LYS A 382 27.80 0.40 -14.29
C LYS A 382 29.02 0.68 -15.15
N LEU A 383 29.83 1.69 -14.80
CA LEU A 383 31.07 1.99 -15.52
C LEU A 383 32.12 0.88 -15.35
N GLN A 384 32.37 0.44 -14.11
CA GLN A 384 33.38 -0.58 -13.79
C GLN A 384 33.08 -1.95 -14.40
N SER A 385 31.79 -2.28 -14.52
CA SER A 385 31.34 -3.53 -15.14
C SER A 385 31.12 -3.42 -16.65
N ASN A 386 31.43 -2.27 -17.26
CA ASN A 386 31.15 -1.96 -18.66
C ASN A 386 29.67 -2.19 -19.06
N GLY A 387 28.75 -1.76 -18.19
CA GLY A 387 27.31 -1.89 -18.38
C GLY A 387 26.69 -3.21 -17.93
N ARG A 388 27.51 -4.23 -17.63
CA ARG A 388 27.05 -5.58 -17.26
C ARG A 388 26.28 -5.62 -15.95
N ILE A 389 26.66 -4.78 -14.98
CA ILE A 389 25.98 -4.66 -13.69
C ILE A 389 25.42 -3.26 -13.58
N TYR A 390 24.12 -3.15 -13.33
CA TYR A 390 23.50 -1.87 -13.05
C TYR A 390 22.37 -2.02 -12.05
N ILE A 391 22.04 -0.91 -11.40
CA ILE A 391 20.89 -0.83 -10.50
C ILE A 391 19.73 -0.22 -11.26
N ASN A 392 18.62 -0.95 -11.34
CA ASN A 392 17.42 -0.49 -12.04
C ASN A 392 16.67 0.58 -11.22
N PRO A 393 15.64 1.21 -11.78
CA PRO A 393 14.86 2.25 -11.09
C PRO A 393 14.14 1.77 -9.82
N GLN A 394 13.85 0.46 -9.74
CA GLN A 394 13.27 -0.25 -8.60
C GLN A 394 14.31 -0.59 -7.52
N MET A 395 15.54 -0.09 -7.67
CA MET A 395 16.63 -0.31 -6.73
C MET A 395 17.02 -1.79 -6.60
N GLN A 396 16.89 -2.59 -7.66
CA GLN A 396 17.36 -3.97 -7.76
C GLN A 396 18.70 -4.00 -8.50
N ILE A 397 19.58 -4.94 -8.16
CA ILE A 397 20.84 -5.13 -8.90
C ILE A 397 20.58 -6.11 -10.03
N LEU A 398 20.84 -5.70 -11.26
CA LEU A 398 20.76 -6.54 -12.45
C LEU A 398 22.16 -6.89 -12.94
N PHE A 399 22.37 -8.16 -13.23
CA PHE A 399 23.55 -8.72 -13.87
C PHE A 399 23.15 -9.22 -15.26
N GLU A 400 23.71 -8.64 -16.32
CA GLU A 400 23.52 -9.12 -17.70
C GLU A 400 24.31 -10.41 -17.97
N SER A 401 25.41 -10.60 -17.27
CA SER A 401 26.17 -11.84 -17.26
C SER A 401 26.95 -11.97 -15.96
N LEU A 402 26.78 -13.07 -15.23
CA LEU A 402 27.53 -13.33 -14.01
C LEU A 402 28.97 -13.76 -14.27
N LYS A 403 29.88 -13.25 -13.45
CA LYS A 403 31.28 -13.66 -13.36
C LYS A 403 31.57 -14.26 -11.98
N PHE A 404 32.59 -15.11 -11.88
CA PHE A 404 33.00 -15.68 -10.60
C PHE A 404 33.35 -14.60 -9.56
N GLU A 405 33.94 -13.49 -10.01
CA GLU A 405 34.29 -12.31 -9.20
C GLU A 405 33.08 -11.61 -8.57
N ASP A 406 31.87 -11.82 -9.10
CA ASP A 406 30.65 -11.22 -8.55
C ASP A 406 30.14 -11.96 -7.29
N THR A 407 30.75 -13.11 -6.97
CA THR A 407 30.47 -13.87 -5.75
C THR A 407 30.77 -13.01 -4.53
N ASN A 408 29.71 -12.61 -3.82
CA ASN A 408 29.84 -11.68 -2.70
C ASN A 408 28.61 -11.70 -1.77
N ILE A 409 28.73 -10.97 -0.67
CA ILE A 409 27.63 -10.68 0.25
C ILE A 409 27.10 -9.29 -0.06
N TYR A 410 25.86 -9.25 -0.58
CA TYR A 410 25.12 -8.04 -0.89
C TYR A 410 24.15 -7.77 0.25
N SER A 411 24.18 -6.56 0.80
CA SER A 411 23.23 -6.15 1.84
C SER A 411 22.40 -4.97 1.34
N CYS A 412 21.10 -5.02 1.57
CA CYS A 412 20.19 -3.92 1.30
C CYS A 412 19.86 -3.18 2.60
N TRP A 413 19.86 -1.86 2.51
CA TRP A 413 19.72 -0.95 3.65
C TRP A 413 18.59 0.06 3.42
N GLN A 414 17.82 0.32 4.46
CA GLN A 414 16.79 1.36 4.51
C GLN A 414 17.00 2.19 5.78
N ASN A 415 17.01 3.53 5.68
CA ASN A 415 17.23 4.43 6.84
C ASN A 415 18.49 4.12 7.68
N ASN A 416 19.59 3.69 7.04
CA ASN A 416 20.81 3.24 7.70
C ASN A 416 20.70 1.95 8.56
N GLU A 417 19.60 1.21 8.44
CA GLU A 417 19.41 -0.11 9.04
C GLU A 417 19.41 -1.21 7.95
N ILE A 418 19.77 -2.44 8.34
CA ILE A 418 19.85 -3.58 7.41
C ILE A 418 18.44 -4.13 7.21
N ALA A 419 17.95 -4.09 5.97
CA ALA A 419 16.66 -4.70 5.61
C ALA A 419 16.83 -6.17 5.20
N GLY A 420 17.98 -6.55 4.63
CA GLY A 420 18.23 -7.93 4.21
C GLY A 420 19.63 -8.17 3.69
N ILE A 421 20.02 -9.44 3.65
CA ILE A 421 21.35 -9.91 3.23
C ILE A 421 21.20 -11.03 2.21
N ILE A 422 21.94 -10.93 1.11
CA ILE A 422 22.00 -11.92 0.03
C ILE A 422 23.43 -12.40 -0.12
N LYS A 423 23.65 -13.71 -0.02
CA LYS A 423 24.91 -14.35 -0.42
C LYS A 423 24.76 -14.88 -1.85
N LEU A 424 25.41 -14.24 -2.81
CA LEU A 424 25.44 -14.70 -4.19
C LEU A 424 26.67 -15.58 -4.40
N ASN A 425 26.45 -16.83 -4.81
CA ASN A 425 27.49 -17.79 -5.17
C ASN A 425 27.39 -18.11 -6.67
N VAL A 426 28.44 -17.76 -7.42
CA VAL A 426 28.49 -18.06 -8.86
C VAL A 426 29.18 -19.41 -9.07
N VAL A 427 28.44 -20.38 -9.60
CA VAL A 427 28.92 -21.74 -9.85
C VAL A 427 29.30 -21.93 -11.32
N GLY A 428 30.39 -22.64 -11.56
CA GLY A 428 30.79 -23.06 -12.89
C GLY A 428 30.32 -24.49 -13.10
N GLU A 429 29.68 -24.79 -14.23
CA GLU A 429 29.60 -26.18 -14.68
C GLU A 429 30.98 -26.55 -15.21
N THR A 430 31.75 -27.28 -14.41
CA THR A 430 32.79 -28.12 -14.97
C THR A 430 32.07 -29.26 -15.68
N GLU A 431 31.60 -29.02 -16.91
CA GLU A 431 31.40 -30.11 -17.85
C GLU A 431 32.78 -30.72 -18.08
N PHE A 432 33.13 -31.69 -17.25
CA PHE A 432 34.22 -32.59 -17.59
C PHE A 432 33.76 -33.35 -18.83
N LYS A 433 34.05 -32.78 -20.01
CA LYS A 433 34.08 -33.52 -21.27
C LYS A 433 35.24 -34.49 -21.17
N LEU A 434 35.09 -35.51 -20.33
CA LEU A 434 35.95 -36.67 -20.30
C LEU A 434 35.84 -37.28 -21.69
N ASN A 435 36.84 -37.00 -22.50
CA ASN A 435 36.91 -37.50 -23.85
C ASN A 435 36.87 -39.03 -23.77
N HIS A 436 35.78 -39.64 -24.25
CA HIS A 436 35.55 -41.08 -24.15
C HIS A 436 36.74 -41.88 -24.67
N HIS A 437 37.45 -41.33 -25.68
CA HIS A 437 38.68 -41.91 -26.19
C HIS A 437 39.80 -42.05 -25.14
N ILE A 438 39.95 -41.10 -24.23
CA ILE A 438 40.99 -41.17 -23.18
C ILE A 438 40.65 -42.27 -22.17
N ILE A 439 39.38 -42.41 -21.80
CA ILE A 439 38.92 -43.49 -20.91
C ILE A 439 39.11 -44.85 -21.57
N ILE A 440 38.75 -44.98 -22.86
CA ILE A 440 38.89 -46.22 -23.62
C ILE A 440 40.37 -46.59 -23.80
N ILE A 441 41.24 -45.64 -24.15
CA ILE A 441 42.69 -45.88 -24.26
C ILE A 441 43.25 -46.34 -22.91
N GLY A 442 42.86 -45.69 -21.81
CA GLY A 442 43.24 -46.10 -20.46
C GLY A 442 42.81 -47.53 -20.14
N ALA A 443 41.56 -47.90 -20.47
CA ALA A 443 41.04 -49.24 -20.27
C ALA A 443 41.78 -50.30 -21.10
N ILE A 444 42.09 -50.01 -22.37
CA ILE A 444 42.84 -50.91 -23.27
C ILE A 444 44.24 -51.17 -22.72
N ILE A 445 44.93 -50.15 -22.21
CA ILE A 445 46.27 -50.29 -21.63
C ILE A 445 46.21 -51.21 -20.40
N ILE A 446 45.26 -50.98 -19.50
CA ILE A 446 45.09 -51.80 -18.29
C ILE A 446 44.79 -53.26 -18.66
N ILE A 447 43.85 -53.51 -19.56
CA ILE A 447 43.48 -54.86 -20.03
C ILE A 447 44.70 -55.54 -20.68
N SER A 448 45.45 -54.81 -21.50
CA SER A 448 46.64 -55.34 -22.18
C SER A 448 47.72 -55.77 -21.18
N VAL A 449 47.96 -54.98 -20.13
CA VAL A 449 48.92 -55.33 -19.06
C VAL A 449 48.45 -56.58 -18.31
N VAL A 450 47.16 -56.67 -17.97
CA VAL A 450 46.58 -57.85 -17.30
C VAL A 450 46.72 -59.09 -18.16
N LEU A 451 46.43 -59.01 -19.47
CA LEU A 451 46.57 -60.13 -20.40
C LEU A 451 48.03 -60.57 -20.56
N ILE A 452 48.99 -59.63 -20.60
CA ILE A 452 50.42 -59.95 -20.65
C ILE A 452 50.86 -60.65 -19.36
N MET A 453 50.41 -60.17 -18.19
CA MET A 453 50.70 -60.80 -16.91
C MET A 453 50.09 -62.20 -16.82
N PHE A 454 48.85 -62.37 -17.26
CA PHE A 454 48.14 -63.65 -17.31
C PHE A 454 48.87 -64.63 -18.25
N TRP A 455 49.21 -64.21 -19.47
CA TRP A 455 49.98 -65.05 -20.39
C TRP A 455 51.33 -65.45 -19.78
N ARG A 456 52.08 -64.52 -19.20
CA ARG A 456 53.37 -64.83 -18.56
C ARG A 456 53.23 -65.85 -17.42
N ALA A 457 52.13 -65.80 -16.65
CA ALA A 457 51.86 -66.78 -15.60
C ALA A 457 51.57 -68.18 -16.17
N PHE A 458 50.73 -68.30 -17.20
CA PHE A 458 50.34 -69.59 -17.77
C PHE A 458 51.37 -70.21 -18.72
N LYS A 459 52.24 -69.42 -19.37
CA LYS A 459 53.31 -69.95 -20.23
C LYS A 459 54.36 -70.74 -19.44
N LYS A 460 54.51 -70.47 -18.14
CA LYS A 460 55.39 -71.23 -17.24
C LYS A 460 54.81 -72.59 -16.80
N GLN A 461 53.58 -72.91 -17.17
CA GLN A 461 52.86 -74.12 -16.74
C GLN A 461 52.52 -75.09 -17.88
N ILE A 462 53.23 -75.04 -19.02
CA ILE A 462 53.16 -76.12 -20.02
C ILE A 462 54.26 -77.16 -19.67
N PRO A 463 53.93 -78.30 -19.03
CA PRO A 463 54.88 -79.39 -18.92
C PRO A 463 55.03 -80.03 -20.31
N TYR A 464 56.28 -80.21 -20.74
CA TYR A 464 56.60 -81.05 -21.89
C TYR A 464 56.19 -82.50 -21.55
N THR A 465 55.04 -82.95 -22.03
CA THR A 465 54.76 -84.39 -22.12
C THR A 465 55.47 -84.91 -23.36
N THR A 466 56.67 -85.43 -23.15
CA THR A 466 57.40 -86.29 -24.09
C THR A 466 56.63 -87.58 -24.33
N TYR A 467 56.39 -87.86 -25.61
CA TYR A 467 55.99 -89.17 -26.13
C TYR A 467 56.99 -90.25 -25.73
N GLN A 468 56.48 -91.40 -25.29
CA GLN A 468 57.15 -92.70 -25.40
C GLN A 468 56.11 -93.75 -25.75
#